data_AF-A0A285ZUW5-F1
#
_entry.id   AF-A0A285ZUW5-F1
#
_cell.length_a   1.000
_cell.length_b   1.000
_cell.length_c   1.000
_cell.angle_alpha   90.00
_cell.angle_beta   90.00
_cell.angle_gamma   90.00
#
_symmetry.space_group_name_H-M   'P 1'
#
loop_
_entity.id
_entity.type
_entity.pdbx_description
1 polymer ?
#
loop_
_entity_poly.entity_id
_entity_poly.type
_entity_poly.pdbx_seq_one_letter_code
_entity_poly.pdbx_strand_id
1 'polypeptide(L)'
;MKFKSKIVFTLLTSLLVSATTFAASEEKLDHDNSILSVFVQPSISFLSFEERKYFQDAIDTIYYGFKANAVNRAESLNVAKQDFQKVNFCFPVTAGIQWQFLEDHFLSTGIGFIYDNESVVLTDRRSGTHSYEYTLQGVPLFLEYRFALPKNFITLSTGGLFSIAVRWYWALPGTEIYTTWGYLGAKTPIYGSGFGLSVGYLFATWKNFKLYGDIGFNSISVESEKNFSDIVPNGPKEKAKWNLGGIQLQIRGSFGFWNKPEPKDDDDDDDDDGDKKPKVTIIDDTKNSAKTAVQDSAKIDTSVVRDTSAVQDSSAVQDSSAAQDSSSAALDSAKIDTSVVQDSIGTAPGNAPKNTPVPQDTPKKNVDPANVKSKGD
;
A
#
# COMPACT_ATOMS: atom_id res chain seq x y z
N MET A 1 24.27 -22.89 11.57
CA MET A 1 24.53 -23.26 10.16
C MET A 1 24.88 -21.98 9.40
N LYS A 2 26.16 -21.73 9.10
CA LYS A 2 26.64 -20.48 8.48
C LYS A 2 26.37 -20.55 6.96
N PHE A 3 25.23 -20.03 6.50
CA PHE A 3 24.96 -19.94 5.07
C PHE A 3 25.84 -18.86 4.42
N LYS A 4 26.58 -19.27 3.38
CA LYS A 4 27.53 -18.46 2.63
C LYS A 4 26.78 -17.39 1.83
N SER A 5 26.69 -16.19 2.38
CA SER A 5 26.14 -14.97 1.75
C SER A 5 26.72 -14.68 0.35
N LYS A 6 27.95 -15.12 0.06
CA LYS A 6 28.59 -14.92 -1.25
C LYS A 6 27.91 -15.67 -2.40
N ILE A 7 27.30 -16.84 -2.14
CA ILE A 7 26.73 -17.68 -3.21
C ILE A 7 25.38 -17.10 -3.70
N VAL A 8 24.58 -16.53 -2.80
CA VAL A 8 23.30 -15.91 -3.14
C VAL A 8 23.51 -14.66 -4.00
N PHE A 9 24.53 -13.86 -3.69
CA PHE A 9 24.84 -12.65 -4.47
C PHE A 9 25.28 -12.99 -5.89
N THR A 10 26.14 -14.00 -6.06
CA THR A 10 26.62 -14.42 -7.40
C THR A 10 25.51 -15.04 -8.25
N LEU A 11 24.61 -15.83 -7.64
CA LEU A 11 23.48 -16.44 -8.35
C LEU A 11 22.46 -15.39 -8.81
N LEU A 12 22.17 -14.40 -7.96
CA LEU A 12 21.27 -13.29 -8.30
C LEU A 12 21.87 -12.43 -9.42
N THR A 13 23.17 -12.14 -9.35
CA THR A 13 23.87 -11.36 -10.39
C THR A 13 23.93 -12.11 -11.72
N SER A 14 24.14 -13.44 -11.71
CA SER A 14 24.12 -14.24 -12.93
C SER A 14 22.73 -14.33 -13.57
N LEU A 15 21.66 -14.43 -12.76
CA LEU A 15 20.29 -14.44 -13.27
C LEU A 15 19.91 -13.10 -13.93
N LEU A 16 20.36 -11.99 -13.32
CA LEU A 16 20.11 -10.62 -13.79
C LEU A 16 20.83 -10.28 -15.10
N VAL A 17 21.94 -10.95 -15.42
CA VAL A 17 22.72 -10.73 -16.66
C VAL A 17 22.26 -11.67 -17.79
N SER A 18 21.72 -12.85 -17.49
CA SER A 18 21.24 -13.79 -18.52
C SER A 18 19.88 -13.42 -19.14
N ALA A 19 19.16 -12.44 -18.59
CA ALA A 19 17.85 -12.03 -19.10
C ALA A 19 17.92 -11.06 -20.30
N THR A 20 19.08 -10.50 -20.61
CA THR A 20 19.22 -9.44 -21.63
C THR A 20 19.50 -9.95 -23.06
N THR A 21 19.52 -11.26 -23.31
CA THR A 21 19.87 -11.83 -24.63
C THR A 21 18.69 -12.41 -25.43
N PHE A 22 17.44 -12.18 -25.02
CA PHE A 22 16.29 -12.68 -25.77
C PHE A 22 15.23 -11.62 -26.01
N ALA A 23 14.96 -11.42 -27.30
CA ALA A 23 13.75 -10.88 -27.93
C ALA A 23 13.79 -9.43 -28.41
N ALA A 24 14.10 -9.29 -29.71
CA ALA A 24 13.41 -8.35 -30.58
C ALA A 24 12.05 -8.96 -30.96
N SER A 25 10.95 -8.32 -30.56
CA SER A 25 9.62 -8.55 -31.14
C SER A 25 9.01 -7.20 -31.48
N GLU A 26 8.55 -7.03 -32.71
CA GLU A 26 8.16 -5.76 -33.35
C GLU A 26 6.80 -5.17 -32.90
N GLU A 27 6.18 -5.67 -31.83
CA GLU A 27 5.04 -4.96 -31.23
C GLU A 27 5.55 -3.80 -30.36
N LYS A 28 5.22 -2.55 -30.75
CA LYS A 28 5.49 -1.30 -29.99
C LYS A 28 5.13 -1.50 -28.51
N LEU A 29 6.14 -1.83 -27.70
CA LEU A 29 6.00 -1.91 -26.26
C LEU A 29 6.15 -0.48 -25.72
N ASP A 30 5.27 -0.09 -24.81
CA ASP A 30 5.36 1.23 -24.18
C ASP A 30 6.51 1.20 -23.17
N HIS A 31 7.68 1.65 -23.61
CA HIS A 31 8.87 1.76 -22.78
C HIS A 31 8.79 2.99 -21.87
N ASP A 32 9.46 2.92 -20.71
CA ASP A 32 9.74 4.13 -19.93
C ASP A 32 11.06 4.73 -20.43
N ASN A 33 10.93 5.88 -21.10
CA ASN A 33 12.05 6.63 -21.68
C ASN A 33 12.68 7.63 -20.69
N SER A 34 12.27 7.62 -19.43
CA SER A 34 12.77 8.53 -18.40
C SER A 34 14.17 8.11 -17.94
N ILE A 35 15.20 8.86 -18.34
CA ILE A 35 16.57 8.70 -17.83
C ILE A 35 16.59 9.00 -16.33
N LEU A 36 15.95 10.09 -15.91
CA LEU A 36 15.86 10.48 -14.52
C LEU A 36 14.42 10.91 -14.19
N SER A 37 13.88 10.30 -13.14
CA SER A 37 12.52 10.55 -12.69
C SER A 37 12.43 10.68 -11.18
N VAL A 38 11.39 11.38 -10.73
CA VAL A 38 10.92 11.33 -9.34
C VAL A 38 9.69 10.46 -9.29
N PHE A 39 9.47 9.78 -8.17
CA PHE A 39 8.26 8.98 -7.99
C PHE A 39 7.65 9.17 -6.61
N VAL A 40 6.34 8.95 -6.55
CA VAL A 40 5.57 8.78 -5.32
C VAL A 40 4.79 7.47 -5.44
N GLN A 41 4.73 6.73 -4.35
CA GLN A 41 4.18 5.40 -4.30
C GLN A 41 3.38 5.20 -3.00
N PRO A 42 2.08 5.56 -3.00
CA PRO A 42 1.15 5.08 -1.99
C PRO A 42 0.97 3.57 -2.07
N SER A 43 0.68 2.96 -0.92
CA SER A 43 0.53 1.52 -0.81
C SER A 43 -0.51 1.12 0.23
N ILE A 44 -0.99 -0.11 0.09
CA ILE A 44 -1.67 -0.86 1.13
C ILE A 44 -0.67 -1.92 1.60
N SER A 45 -0.37 -1.96 2.89
CA SER A 45 0.61 -2.89 3.46
C SER A 45 -0.02 -3.71 4.56
N PHE A 46 -0.10 -5.02 4.38
CA PHE A 46 -0.49 -5.98 5.40
C PHE A 46 0.74 -6.29 6.25
N LEU A 47 0.74 -5.83 7.50
CA LEU A 47 1.94 -5.90 8.35
C LEU A 47 2.10 -7.27 9.00
N SER A 48 3.32 -7.79 8.96
CA SER A 48 3.74 -9.03 9.63
C SER A 48 4.20 -8.75 11.07
N PHE A 49 3.37 -8.06 11.87
CA PHE A 49 3.68 -7.71 13.25
C PHE A 49 3.19 -8.80 14.22
N GLU A 50 3.98 -9.85 14.43
CA GLU A 50 3.61 -10.98 15.28
C GLU A 50 3.54 -10.63 16.77
N GLU A 51 4.35 -9.64 17.20
CA GLU A 51 4.43 -9.19 18.58
C GLU A 51 3.18 -8.46 19.06
N ARG A 52 2.24 -8.19 18.15
CA ARG A 52 0.86 -7.79 18.43
C ARG A 52 0.19 -8.67 19.48
N LYS A 53 0.51 -9.97 19.52
CA LYS A 53 -0.03 -10.90 20.51
C LYS A 53 0.27 -10.48 21.95
N TYR A 54 1.41 -9.84 22.21
CA TYR A 54 1.75 -9.38 23.57
C TYR A 54 0.80 -8.29 24.06
N PHE A 55 0.39 -7.39 23.16
CA PHE A 55 -0.61 -6.37 23.45
C PHE A 55 -1.97 -7.00 23.71
N GLN A 56 -2.38 -7.92 22.84
CA GLN A 56 -3.63 -8.66 23.00
C GLN A 56 -3.66 -9.39 24.36
N ASP A 57 -2.61 -10.12 24.72
CA ASP A 57 -2.52 -10.88 25.98
C ASP A 57 -2.59 -9.96 27.22
N ALA A 58 -1.95 -8.79 27.16
CA ALA A 58 -2.04 -7.80 28.23
C ALA A 58 -3.47 -7.25 28.41
N ILE A 59 -4.15 -6.94 27.31
CA ILE A 59 -5.54 -6.47 27.32
C ILE A 59 -6.48 -7.57 27.81
N ASP A 60 -6.27 -8.82 27.38
CA ASP A 60 -7.02 -9.97 27.86
C ASP A 60 -6.84 -10.17 29.36
N THR A 61 -5.62 -10.05 29.87
CA THR A 61 -5.33 -10.12 31.31
C THR A 61 -6.10 -9.06 32.09
N ILE A 62 -6.11 -7.81 31.61
CA ILE A 62 -6.86 -6.70 32.24
C ILE A 62 -8.37 -6.97 32.21
N TYR A 63 -8.89 -7.40 31.06
CA TYR A 63 -10.30 -7.73 30.89
C TYR A 63 -10.77 -8.86 31.83
N TYR A 64 -9.99 -9.94 31.94
CA TYR A 64 -10.30 -11.00 32.89
C TYR A 64 -10.24 -10.51 34.34
N GLY A 65 -9.32 -9.58 34.66
CA GLY A 65 -9.29 -8.89 35.94
C GLY A 65 -10.58 -8.10 36.23
N PHE A 66 -11.11 -7.36 35.24
CA PHE A 66 -12.39 -6.67 35.38
C PHE A 66 -13.56 -7.62 35.61
N LYS A 67 -13.59 -8.76 34.91
CA LYS A 67 -14.61 -9.80 35.12
C LYS A 67 -14.52 -10.45 36.49
N ALA A 68 -13.31 -10.77 36.96
CA ALA A 68 -13.10 -11.38 38.28
C ALA A 68 -13.51 -10.44 39.43
N ASN A 69 -13.39 -9.13 39.22
CA ASN A 69 -13.79 -8.10 40.19
C ASN A 69 -15.30 -7.78 40.20
N ALA A 70 -16.09 -8.33 39.26
CA ALA A 70 -17.54 -8.14 39.22
C ALA A 70 -18.21 -8.94 40.34
N VAL A 71 -19.04 -8.28 41.15
CA VAL A 71 -19.62 -8.89 42.36
C VAL A 71 -20.87 -9.73 42.03
N ASN A 72 -21.54 -9.42 40.92
CA ASN A 72 -22.78 -10.09 40.51
C ASN A 72 -22.86 -10.22 38.98
N ARG A 73 -23.88 -10.96 38.52
CA ARG A 73 -24.09 -11.23 37.09
C ARG A 73 -24.36 -9.95 36.28
N ALA A 74 -25.05 -8.97 36.84
CA ALA A 74 -25.33 -7.72 36.14
C ALA A 74 -24.05 -6.88 35.93
N GLU A 75 -23.20 -6.78 36.96
CA GLU A 75 -21.88 -6.14 36.88
C GLU A 75 -20.97 -6.84 35.88
N SER A 76 -21.01 -8.17 35.81
CA SER A 76 -20.20 -8.95 34.85
C SER A 76 -20.63 -8.72 33.40
N LEU A 77 -21.93 -8.48 33.15
CA LEU A 77 -22.47 -8.15 31.83
C LEU A 77 -22.04 -6.76 31.35
N ASN A 78 -21.70 -5.84 32.26
CA ASN A 78 -21.18 -4.52 31.90
C ASN A 78 -19.71 -4.58 31.44
N VAL A 79 -18.99 -5.66 31.76
CA VAL A 79 -17.59 -5.80 31.37
C VAL A 79 -17.53 -6.23 29.90
N ALA A 80 -17.06 -5.31 29.06
CA ALA A 80 -16.96 -5.49 27.62
C ALA A 80 -15.53 -5.25 27.14
N LYS A 81 -15.19 -5.89 26.03
CA LYS A 81 -13.91 -5.76 25.35
C LYS A 81 -14.11 -5.61 23.86
N GLN A 82 -13.46 -4.60 23.29
CA GLN A 82 -13.21 -4.51 21.87
C GLN A 82 -11.87 -5.20 21.56
N ASP A 83 -11.86 -6.10 20.59
CA ASP A 83 -10.63 -6.71 20.09
C ASP A 83 -9.93 -5.80 19.08
N PHE A 84 -8.62 -5.98 18.95
CA PHE A 84 -7.86 -5.43 17.84
C PHE A 84 -8.40 -5.94 16.48
N GLN A 85 -8.05 -5.28 15.38
CA GLN A 85 -8.55 -5.66 14.05
C GLN A 85 -8.17 -7.12 13.69
N LYS A 86 -8.95 -7.83 12.88
CA LYS A 86 -8.55 -9.20 12.50
C LYS A 86 -7.34 -9.22 11.56
N VAL A 87 -7.22 -8.18 10.74
CA VAL A 87 -6.14 -8.00 9.77
C VAL A 87 -5.45 -6.69 10.12
N ASN A 88 -4.14 -6.73 10.37
CA ASN A 88 -3.34 -5.53 10.57
C ASN A 88 -2.84 -5.06 9.20
N PHE A 89 -3.29 -3.89 8.77
CA PHE A 89 -2.82 -3.25 7.56
C PHE A 89 -2.78 -1.73 7.74
N CYS A 90 -1.91 -1.07 6.98
CA CYS A 90 -1.79 0.38 6.96
C CYS A 90 -1.57 0.90 5.54
N PHE A 91 -1.42 2.21 5.41
CA PHE A 91 -1.24 2.88 4.13
C PHE A 91 0.10 3.63 4.04
N PRO A 92 1.22 2.92 3.82
CA PRO A 92 2.51 3.59 3.68
C PRO A 92 2.56 4.47 2.43
N VAL A 93 3.30 5.56 2.54
CA VAL A 93 3.64 6.42 1.41
C VAL A 93 5.14 6.43 1.26
N THR A 94 5.60 6.23 0.03
CA THR A 94 7.03 6.30 -0.32
C THR A 94 7.23 7.33 -1.42
N ALA A 95 8.40 7.97 -1.41
CA ALA A 95 8.81 8.88 -2.47
C ALA A 95 10.31 8.75 -2.71
N GLY A 96 10.75 9.03 -3.92
CA GLY A 96 12.15 8.87 -4.26
C GLY A 96 12.53 9.36 -5.65
N ILE A 97 13.78 9.07 -5.99
CA ILE A 97 14.38 9.33 -7.29
C ILE A 97 14.72 8.00 -7.95
N GLN A 98 14.60 7.97 -9.27
CA GLN A 98 14.84 6.79 -10.09
C GLN A 98 15.71 7.19 -11.28
N TRP A 99 16.78 6.43 -11.50
CA TRP A 99 17.71 6.61 -12.60
C TRP A 99 17.70 5.37 -13.50
N GLN A 100 17.43 5.56 -14.78
CA GLN A 100 17.52 4.55 -15.80
C GLN A 100 18.92 4.56 -16.41
N PHE A 101 19.70 3.53 -16.13
CA PHE A 101 21.09 3.42 -16.60
C PHE A 101 21.26 2.48 -17.80
N LEU A 102 20.30 1.59 -18.01
CA LEU A 102 20.10 0.80 -19.23
C LEU A 102 18.61 0.83 -19.56
N GLU A 103 18.25 0.56 -20.81
CA GLU A 103 16.85 0.48 -21.20
C GLU A 103 16.07 -0.47 -20.29
N ASP A 104 14.94 0.00 -19.78
CA ASP A 104 14.09 -0.68 -18.80
C ASP A 104 14.75 -1.20 -17.52
N HIS A 105 15.95 -0.71 -17.19
CA HIS A 105 16.68 -1.03 -15.97
C HIS A 105 16.90 0.24 -15.14
N PHE A 106 16.38 0.20 -13.92
CA PHE A 106 16.26 1.35 -13.05
C PHE A 106 16.94 1.08 -11.71
N LEU A 107 17.76 2.03 -11.29
CA LEU A 107 18.29 2.11 -9.93
C LEU A 107 17.57 3.27 -9.24
N SER A 108 16.92 3.00 -8.12
CA SER A 108 16.12 3.98 -7.40
C SER A 108 16.49 4.02 -5.94
N THR A 109 16.37 5.19 -5.33
CA THR A 109 16.42 5.33 -3.87
C THR A 109 15.25 6.15 -3.41
N GLY A 110 14.69 5.80 -2.27
CA GLY A 110 13.53 6.47 -1.73
C GLY A 110 13.42 6.32 -0.23
N ILE A 111 12.58 7.16 0.34
CA ILE A 111 12.21 7.16 1.74
C ILE A 111 10.71 6.89 1.84
N GLY A 112 10.33 6.13 2.86
CA GLY A 112 8.95 5.82 3.18
C GLY A 112 8.55 6.32 4.56
N PHE A 113 7.24 6.40 4.75
CA PHE A 113 6.62 6.57 6.04
C PHE A 113 5.53 5.51 6.21
N ILE A 114 5.62 4.76 7.30
CA ILE A 114 4.66 3.75 7.73
C ILE A 114 4.06 4.24 9.04
N TYR A 115 2.74 4.23 9.13
CA TYR A 115 2.01 4.57 10.35
C TYR A 115 0.81 3.65 10.49
N ASP A 116 0.78 2.89 11.57
CA ASP A 116 -0.33 2.03 11.97
C ASP A 116 -0.66 2.34 13.43
N ASN A 117 -1.92 2.74 13.71
CA ASN A 117 -2.39 2.98 15.07
C ASN A 117 -3.60 2.08 15.31
N GLU A 118 -3.49 1.25 16.33
CA GLU A 118 -4.58 0.39 16.78
C GLU A 118 -4.96 0.72 18.22
N SER A 119 -6.25 0.96 18.44
CA SER A 119 -6.81 1.24 19.76
C SER A 119 -7.89 0.23 20.12
N VAL A 120 -7.94 -0.17 21.38
CA VAL A 120 -8.98 -0.98 21.98
C VAL A 120 -9.59 -0.28 23.18
N VAL A 121 -10.86 -0.59 23.41
CA VAL A 121 -11.62 -0.05 24.53
C VAL A 121 -12.09 -1.20 25.41
N LEU A 122 -11.83 -1.08 26.71
CA LEU A 122 -12.33 -1.96 27.74
C LEU A 122 -13.33 -1.19 28.61
N THR A 123 -14.43 -1.84 28.97
CA THR A 123 -15.38 -1.31 29.95
C THR A 123 -15.31 -2.14 31.22
N ASP A 124 -15.17 -1.47 32.37
CA ASP A 124 -15.15 -2.13 33.68
C ASP A 124 -16.56 -2.36 34.25
N ARG A 125 -16.64 -3.02 35.42
CA ARG A 125 -17.90 -3.39 36.08
C ARG A 125 -18.80 -2.20 36.45
N ARG A 126 -18.22 -1.00 36.59
CA ARG A 126 -18.90 0.26 36.92
C ARG A 126 -19.19 1.11 35.68
N SER A 127 -19.09 0.51 34.49
CA SER A 127 -19.20 1.21 33.20
C SER A 127 -18.10 2.26 32.98
N GLY A 128 -16.97 2.16 33.70
CA GLY A 128 -15.79 2.97 33.43
C GLY A 128 -15.10 2.51 32.15
N THR A 129 -14.81 3.44 31.26
CA THR A 129 -14.17 3.17 29.97
C THR A 129 -12.67 3.40 30.06
N HIS A 130 -11.90 2.42 29.60
CA HIS A 130 -10.43 2.44 29.57
C HIS A 130 -9.96 2.21 28.14
N SER A 131 -9.17 3.15 27.60
CA SER A 131 -8.62 3.05 26.25
C SER A 131 -7.16 2.63 26.32
N TYR A 132 -6.81 1.67 25.48
CA TYR A 132 -5.44 1.22 25.30
C TYR A 132 -5.11 1.23 23.81
N GLU A 133 -3.90 1.60 23.48
CA GLU A 133 -3.47 1.74 22.10
C GLU A 133 -2.00 1.37 21.95
N TYR A 134 -1.65 1.00 20.73
CA TYR A 134 -0.28 1.02 20.26
C TYR A 134 -0.21 1.64 18.87
N THR A 135 0.93 2.22 18.56
CA THR A 135 1.26 2.79 17.25
C THR A 135 2.58 2.24 16.77
N LEU A 136 2.59 1.70 15.55
CA LEU A 136 3.80 1.36 14.81
C LEU A 136 4.13 2.50 13.87
N GLN A 137 5.30 3.09 14.02
CA GLN A 137 5.84 4.10 13.13
C GLN A 137 7.11 3.57 12.47
N GLY A 138 7.24 3.74 11.15
CA GLY A 138 8.40 3.31 10.41
C GLY A 138 8.89 4.37 9.43
N VAL A 139 10.20 4.57 9.38
CA VAL A 139 10.85 5.46 8.40
C VAL A 139 11.86 4.65 7.59
N PRO A 140 11.40 3.80 6.64
CA PRO A 140 12.29 3.02 5.80
C PRO A 140 12.98 3.89 4.73
N LEU A 141 14.30 3.87 4.69
CA LEU A 141 15.08 4.23 3.51
C LEU A 141 15.30 2.97 2.68
N PHE A 142 15.26 3.08 1.35
CA PHE A 142 15.57 1.95 0.47
C PHE A 142 16.44 2.29 -0.72
N LEU A 143 17.11 1.24 -1.20
CA LEU A 143 17.71 1.16 -2.52
C LEU A 143 16.96 0.08 -3.29
N GLU A 144 16.49 0.40 -4.49
CA GLU A 144 15.73 -0.48 -5.36
C GLU A 144 16.47 -0.67 -6.67
N TYR A 145 16.52 -1.91 -7.14
CA TYR A 145 16.81 -2.22 -8.52
C TYR A 145 15.58 -2.81 -9.17
N ARG A 146 15.09 -2.17 -10.22
CA ARG A 146 13.91 -2.58 -11.01
C ARG A 146 14.34 -2.85 -12.44
N PHE A 147 13.92 -3.98 -12.99
CA PHE A 147 14.23 -4.35 -14.37
C PHE A 147 12.99 -4.94 -15.03
N ALA A 148 12.82 -4.68 -16.32
CA ALA A 148 11.73 -5.26 -17.08
C ALA A 148 11.89 -6.77 -17.29
N LEU A 149 10.75 -7.45 -17.34
CA LEU A 149 10.66 -8.83 -17.77
C LEU A 149 10.41 -8.86 -19.29
N PRO A 150 11.23 -9.60 -20.05
CA PRO A 150 10.95 -9.80 -21.47
C PRO A 150 9.56 -10.41 -21.68
N LYS A 151 8.83 -9.94 -22.71
CA LYS A 151 7.47 -10.41 -23.04
C LYS A 151 7.37 -11.94 -23.12
N ASN A 152 8.43 -12.62 -23.57
CA ASN A 152 8.49 -14.07 -23.70
C ASN A 152 8.25 -14.84 -22.40
N PHE A 153 8.43 -14.20 -21.24
CA PHE A 153 8.19 -14.83 -19.94
C PHE A 153 6.74 -14.68 -19.45
N ILE A 154 5.90 -13.87 -20.12
CA ILE A 154 4.55 -13.53 -19.66
C ILE A 154 3.56 -13.53 -20.83
N THR A 155 2.55 -14.41 -20.77
CA THR A 155 1.51 -14.58 -21.80
C THR A 155 0.45 -13.47 -21.83
N LEU A 156 0.53 -12.49 -20.94
CA LEU A 156 -0.50 -11.45 -20.73
C LEU A 156 -0.31 -10.16 -21.56
N SER A 157 0.81 -9.94 -22.26
CA SER A 157 1.12 -8.57 -22.70
C SER A 157 0.46 -8.16 -24.02
N THR A 158 -0.71 -7.53 -23.92
CA THR A 158 -1.11 -6.45 -24.85
C THR A 158 -0.52 -5.13 -24.32
N GLY A 159 0.61 -4.70 -24.89
CA GLY A 159 1.11 -3.31 -24.78
C GLY A 159 1.92 -2.88 -23.54
N GLY A 160 1.72 -3.45 -22.35
CA GLY A 160 2.38 -2.97 -21.12
C GLY A 160 3.69 -3.66 -20.70
N LEU A 161 4.56 -2.93 -19.98
CA LEU A 161 5.85 -3.40 -19.46
C LEU A 161 5.69 -4.08 -18.09
N PHE A 162 6.01 -5.37 -18.00
CA PHE A 162 6.18 -6.06 -16.73
C PHE A 162 7.57 -5.83 -16.16
N SER A 163 7.70 -5.75 -14.83
CA SER A 163 8.98 -5.56 -14.16
C SER A 163 9.08 -6.34 -12.85
N ILE A 164 10.30 -6.63 -12.43
CA ILE A 164 10.62 -7.09 -11.09
C ILE A 164 11.41 -5.99 -10.40
N ALA A 165 11.09 -5.70 -9.15
CA ALA A 165 11.87 -4.82 -8.31
C ALA A 165 12.39 -5.54 -7.07
N VAL A 166 13.68 -5.38 -6.79
CA VAL A 166 14.35 -5.88 -5.59
C VAL A 166 14.73 -4.67 -4.75
N ARG A 167 14.32 -4.66 -3.49
CA ARG A 167 14.60 -3.57 -2.53
C ARG A 167 15.49 -4.04 -1.41
N TRP A 168 16.42 -3.19 -1.01
CA TRP A 168 17.17 -3.29 0.24
C TRP A 168 16.77 -2.13 1.14
N TYR A 169 16.46 -2.40 2.41
CA TYR A 169 15.91 -1.43 3.35
C TYR A 169 16.87 -1.10 4.49
N TRP A 170 16.79 0.12 4.98
CA TRP A 170 17.35 0.58 6.25
C TRP A 170 16.23 1.25 7.06
N ALA A 171 16.14 0.93 8.35
CA ALA A 171 15.26 1.65 9.27
C ALA A 171 15.96 2.90 9.81
N LEU A 172 15.47 4.08 9.42
CA LEU A 172 15.99 5.35 9.92
C LEU A 172 15.47 5.66 11.33
N PRO A 173 16.12 6.61 12.05
CA PRO A 173 15.55 7.19 13.26
C PRO A 173 14.11 7.67 13.04
N GLY A 174 13.25 7.52 14.05
CA GLY A 174 11.79 7.66 13.90
C GLY A 174 11.06 6.34 13.64
N THR A 175 11.77 5.22 13.54
CA THR A 175 11.18 3.87 13.46
C THR A 175 10.95 3.32 14.87
N GLU A 176 9.70 3.29 15.32
CA GLU A 176 9.34 3.32 16.74
C GLU A 176 8.01 2.60 17.03
N ILE A 177 7.83 2.19 18.28
CA ILE A 177 6.55 1.70 18.82
C ILE A 177 6.15 2.61 19.99
N TYR A 178 4.96 3.18 19.92
CA TYR A 178 4.32 3.92 21.00
C TYR A 178 3.17 3.11 21.57
N THR A 179 2.98 3.13 22.88
CA THR A 179 1.92 2.38 23.54
C THR A 179 1.37 3.18 24.71
N THR A 180 0.20 2.78 25.21
CA THR A 180 -0.36 3.32 26.46
C THR A 180 0.60 3.17 27.66
N TRP A 181 1.51 2.21 27.62
CA TRP A 181 2.41 1.90 28.73
C TRP A 181 3.84 2.43 28.53
N GLY A 182 4.25 2.74 27.31
CA GLY A 182 5.61 3.20 27.06
C GLY A 182 5.99 3.35 25.60
N TYR A 183 7.30 3.35 25.36
CA TYR A 183 7.90 3.65 24.06
C TYR A 183 9.18 2.83 23.79
N LEU A 184 9.28 2.31 22.56
CA LEU A 184 10.47 1.67 21.99
C LEU A 184 10.94 2.38 20.73
N GLY A 185 12.24 2.65 20.65
CA GLY A 185 12.91 3.05 19.42
C GLY A 185 13.71 1.91 18.81
N ALA A 186 13.67 1.76 17.49
CA ALA A 186 14.52 0.84 16.75
C ALA A 186 15.96 1.37 16.66
N LYS A 187 16.91 0.44 16.63
CA LYS A 187 18.29 0.73 16.19
C LYS A 187 18.32 0.88 14.68
N THR A 188 19.25 1.69 14.19
CA THR A 188 19.55 1.83 12.75
C THR A 188 20.79 0.99 12.40
N PRO A 189 20.63 -0.24 11.89
CA PRO A 189 21.77 -1.05 11.47
C PRO A 189 22.40 -0.49 10.18
N ILE A 190 23.74 -0.40 10.16
CA ILE A 190 24.50 0.09 8.99
C ILE A 190 24.32 -0.85 7.78
N TYR A 191 24.23 -2.15 8.02
CA TYR A 191 24.14 -3.16 6.96
C TYR A 191 22.73 -3.32 6.36
N GLY A 192 21.73 -2.62 6.88
CA GLY A 192 20.33 -2.75 6.47
C GLY A 192 19.46 -3.49 7.47
N SER A 193 18.15 -3.29 7.32
CA SER A 193 17.07 -3.82 8.15
C SER A 193 16.22 -4.84 7.40
N GLY A 194 16.45 -5.05 6.10
CA GLY A 194 15.81 -6.14 5.38
C GLY A 194 15.71 -5.92 3.88
N PHE A 195 14.78 -6.63 3.25
CA PHE A 195 14.67 -6.74 1.79
C PHE A 195 13.21 -6.72 1.33
N GLY A 196 13.00 -6.48 0.04
CA GLY A 196 11.71 -6.63 -0.61
C GLY A 196 11.82 -7.11 -2.03
N LEU A 197 10.75 -7.75 -2.50
CA LEU A 197 10.59 -8.21 -3.87
C LEU A 197 9.18 -7.85 -4.33
N SER A 198 9.06 -7.22 -5.49
CA SER A 198 7.76 -6.93 -6.09
C SER A 198 7.76 -7.21 -7.58
N VAL A 199 6.58 -7.53 -8.11
CA VAL A 199 6.28 -7.61 -9.53
C VAL A 199 5.40 -6.42 -9.87
N GLY A 200 5.82 -5.65 -10.87
CA GLY A 200 5.18 -4.44 -11.34
C GLY A 200 4.66 -4.56 -12.76
N TYR A 201 3.63 -3.80 -13.07
CA TYR A 201 3.10 -3.66 -14.42
C TYR A 201 2.85 -2.18 -14.74
N LEU A 202 3.45 -1.68 -15.84
CA LEU A 202 3.15 -0.36 -16.40
C LEU A 202 1.77 -0.44 -17.08
N PHE A 203 0.78 0.22 -16.49
CA PHE A 203 -0.61 0.16 -16.98
C PHE A 203 -1.09 1.48 -17.61
N ALA A 204 -0.38 2.59 -17.40
CA ALA A 204 -0.70 3.86 -18.05
C ALA A 204 0.52 4.75 -18.25
N THR A 205 0.55 5.42 -19.39
CA THR A 205 1.54 6.42 -19.79
C THR A 205 0.83 7.67 -20.27
N TRP A 206 1.23 8.83 -19.75
CA TRP A 206 0.80 10.14 -20.24
C TRP A 206 2.00 11.08 -20.31
N LYS A 207 2.56 11.24 -21.52
CA LYS A 207 3.79 12.03 -21.75
C LYS A 207 4.92 11.54 -20.82
N ASN A 208 5.37 12.41 -19.93
CA ASN A 208 6.44 12.16 -18.96
C ASN A 208 5.96 11.46 -17.69
N PHE A 209 4.67 11.22 -17.55
CA PHE A 209 4.08 10.60 -16.38
C PHE A 209 3.76 9.13 -16.65
N LYS A 210 4.20 8.24 -15.76
CA LYS A 210 4.07 6.79 -15.88
C LYS A 210 3.42 6.24 -14.60
N LEU A 211 2.48 5.31 -14.76
CA LEU A 211 1.81 4.64 -13.65
C LEU A 211 2.09 3.13 -13.65
N TYR A 212 2.61 2.65 -12.53
CA TYR A 212 2.84 1.23 -12.30
C TYR A 212 1.95 0.71 -11.17
N GLY A 213 1.42 -0.50 -11.35
CA GLY A 213 0.82 -1.28 -10.27
C GLY A 213 1.81 -2.33 -9.83
N ASP A 214 2.20 -2.32 -8.55
CA ASP A 214 3.14 -3.29 -7.97
C ASP A 214 2.42 -4.15 -6.93
N ILE A 215 2.66 -5.46 -6.96
CA ILE A 215 2.36 -6.39 -5.87
C ILE A 215 3.67 -7.00 -5.37
N GLY A 216 3.86 -7.08 -4.07
CA GLY A 216 5.12 -7.59 -3.53
C GLY A 216 5.08 -7.95 -2.07
N PHE A 217 6.23 -8.41 -1.60
CA PHE A 217 6.52 -8.72 -0.22
C PHE A 217 7.75 -7.94 0.23
N ASN A 218 7.74 -7.43 1.45
CA ASN A 218 8.92 -6.92 2.11
C ASN A 218 9.05 -7.45 3.53
N SER A 219 10.28 -7.46 4.02
CA SER A 219 10.61 -7.78 5.41
C SER A 219 11.55 -6.68 5.89
N ILE A 220 11.14 -5.97 6.93
CA ILE A 220 11.90 -4.88 7.54
C ILE A 220 11.98 -5.21 9.03
N SER A 221 12.99 -6.00 9.39
CA SER A 221 13.22 -6.46 10.75
C SER A 221 14.08 -5.47 11.51
N VAL A 222 13.59 -5.06 12.67
CA VAL A 222 14.25 -4.07 13.53
C VAL A 222 14.37 -4.61 14.95
N GLU A 223 15.34 -4.07 15.69
CA GLU A 223 15.63 -4.44 17.08
C GLU A 223 15.75 -3.16 17.93
N SER A 224 15.22 -3.17 19.15
CA SER A 224 15.42 -2.11 20.15
C SER A 224 16.53 -2.45 21.17
N GLU A 225 17.00 -1.44 21.89
CA GLU A 225 17.81 -1.62 23.10
C GLU A 225 16.98 -2.08 24.31
N LYS A 226 15.69 -1.76 24.30
CA LYS A 226 14.71 -2.08 25.34
C LYS A 226 13.98 -3.38 25.06
N ASN A 227 13.27 -3.88 26.07
CA ASN A 227 12.49 -5.10 26.00
C ASN A 227 11.01 -4.78 25.78
N PHE A 228 10.23 -5.74 25.27
CA PHE A 228 8.78 -5.58 25.21
C PHE A 228 8.16 -5.41 26.61
N SER A 229 8.74 -6.03 27.65
CA SER A 229 8.31 -5.83 29.04
C SER A 229 8.31 -4.36 29.50
N ASP A 230 9.08 -3.49 28.82
CA ASP A 230 9.17 -2.07 29.16
C ASP A 230 8.00 -1.25 28.58
N ILE A 231 7.22 -1.82 27.66
CA ILE A 231 6.13 -1.14 26.95
C ILE A 231 4.82 -1.92 26.88
N VAL A 232 4.80 -3.15 27.39
CA VAL A 232 3.58 -3.95 27.54
C VAL A 232 3.68 -4.81 28.80
N PRO A 233 2.68 -4.79 29.70
CA PRO A 233 2.66 -5.62 30.89
C PRO A 233 2.81 -7.11 30.54
N ASN A 234 3.63 -7.84 31.30
CA ASN A 234 3.93 -9.26 31.06
C ASN A 234 4.59 -9.55 29.70
N GLY A 235 5.07 -8.53 28.99
CA GLY A 235 5.86 -8.71 27.77
C GLY A 235 7.15 -9.50 28.03
N PRO A 236 7.73 -10.09 26.98
CA PRO A 236 8.99 -10.82 27.12
C PRO A 236 10.14 -9.89 27.54
N LYS A 237 11.09 -10.44 28.30
CA LYS A 237 12.26 -9.74 28.84
C LYS A 237 13.48 -9.77 27.91
N GLU A 238 13.30 -10.31 26.71
CA GLU A 238 14.32 -10.24 25.67
C GLU A 238 14.22 -8.91 24.91
N LYS A 239 15.30 -8.53 24.23
CA LYS A 239 15.34 -7.32 23.42
C LYS A 239 14.23 -7.35 22.39
N ALA A 240 13.48 -6.26 22.33
CA ALA A 240 12.34 -6.17 21.43
C ALA A 240 12.82 -6.24 19.98
N LYS A 241 12.21 -7.14 19.22
CA LYS A 241 12.39 -7.30 17.77
C LYS A 241 11.01 -7.34 17.14
N TRP A 242 10.86 -6.70 15.99
CA TRP A 242 9.62 -6.73 15.25
C TRP A 242 9.86 -6.52 13.76
N ASN A 243 8.83 -6.79 12.96
CA ASN A 243 8.83 -6.62 11.52
C ASN A 243 7.80 -5.58 11.10
N LEU A 244 8.21 -4.63 10.25
CA LEU A 244 7.34 -3.61 9.64
C LEU A 244 6.99 -3.91 8.18
N GLY A 245 7.46 -5.04 7.66
CA GLY A 245 7.14 -5.53 6.33
C GLY A 245 5.95 -6.48 6.31
N GLY A 246 5.56 -6.88 5.11
CA GLY A 246 4.61 -7.93 4.83
C GLY A 246 4.19 -7.89 3.36
N ILE A 247 2.93 -8.17 3.06
CA ILE A 247 2.41 -8.14 1.69
C ILE A 247 1.99 -6.70 1.35
N GLN A 248 2.37 -6.23 0.17
CA GLN A 248 2.10 -4.87 -0.27
C GLN A 248 1.46 -4.82 -1.66
N LEU A 249 0.44 -3.98 -1.80
CA LEU A 249 -0.09 -3.53 -3.08
C LEU A 249 0.19 -2.05 -3.20
N GLN A 250 0.77 -1.62 -4.32
CA GLN A 250 1.32 -0.28 -4.45
C GLN A 250 0.98 0.29 -5.82
N ILE A 251 0.73 1.59 -5.88
CA ILE A 251 0.61 2.33 -7.13
C ILE A 251 1.77 3.31 -7.17
N ARG A 252 2.66 3.19 -8.15
CA ARG A 252 3.76 4.13 -8.34
C ARG A 252 3.42 5.09 -9.47
N GLY A 253 3.37 6.38 -9.14
CA GLY A 253 3.42 7.46 -10.13
C GLY A 253 4.84 7.97 -10.28
N SER A 254 5.37 7.91 -11.49
CA SER A 254 6.71 8.36 -11.87
C SER A 254 6.61 9.53 -12.84
N PHE A 255 7.39 10.58 -12.61
CA PHE A 255 7.50 11.74 -13.48
C PHE A 255 8.94 11.89 -13.99
N GLY A 256 9.14 11.63 -15.28
CA GLY A 256 10.40 11.84 -15.99
C GLY A 256 10.65 13.32 -16.24
N PHE A 257 11.74 13.85 -15.67
CA PHE A 257 12.17 15.22 -15.93
C PHE A 257 13.40 15.29 -16.83
N TRP A 258 14.07 14.16 -17.05
CA TRP A 258 15.04 13.98 -18.12
C TRP A 258 14.73 12.70 -18.88
N ASN A 259 14.35 12.84 -20.15
CA ASN A 259 13.95 11.73 -21.00
C ASN A 259 14.95 11.50 -22.13
N LYS A 260 15.00 10.27 -22.63
CA LYS A 260 15.65 9.96 -23.91
C LYS A 260 14.97 10.79 -25.02
N PRO A 261 15.72 11.22 -26.05
CA PRO A 261 15.13 11.81 -27.24
C PRO A 261 14.11 10.84 -27.82
N GLU A 262 12.96 11.35 -28.26
CA GLU A 262 12.02 10.53 -29.04
C GLU A 262 12.77 10.03 -30.30
N PRO A 263 12.67 8.73 -30.64
CA PRO A 263 13.14 8.28 -31.94
C PRO A 263 12.42 9.09 -33.01
N LYS A 264 13.17 9.63 -33.96
CA LYS A 264 12.55 10.22 -35.15
C LYS A 264 11.84 9.07 -35.86
N ASP A 265 10.54 9.20 -36.04
CA ASP A 265 9.83 8.35 -37.00
C ASP A 265 10.44 8.69 -38.38
N ASP A 266 11.14 7.74 -38.98
CA ASP A 266 11.66 7.83 -40.34
C ASP A 266 10.50 7.63 -41.35
N ASP A 267 9.45 8.43 -41.22
CA ASP A 267 8.32 8.48 -42.16
C ASP A 267 8.26 9.89 -42.77
N ASP A 268 9.08 10.12 -43.81
CA ASP A 268 8.87 11.13 -44.87
C ASP A 268 9.91 10.95 -46.02
N ASP A 269 10.19 9.70 -46.43
CA ASP A 269 10.93 9.42 -47.68
C ASP A 269 10.20 8.34 -48.50
N ASP A 270 8.92 8.58 -48.78
CA ASP A 270 8.17 7.94 -49.86
C ASP A 270 7.57 9.02 -50.77
N ASP A 271 8.43 9.66 -51.57
CA ASP A 271 8.04 10.19 -52.87
C ASP A 271 8.97 9.58 -53.93
N ASP A 272 8.43 8.56 -54.58
CA ASP A 272 8.92 7.87 -55.76
C ASP A 272 8.90 8.84 -56.96
N ASP A 273 10.05 9.10 -57.59
CA ASP A 273 10.19 9.12 -59.06
C ASP A 273 11.60 9.54 -59.53
N GLY A 274 12.23 8.64 -60.28
CA GLY A 274 12.80 8.97 -61.59
C GLY A 274 14.06 9.85 -61.67
N ASP A 275 15.19 9.18 -61.94
CA ASP A 275 16.30 9.67 -62.78
C ASP A 275 17.10 10.93 -62.36
N LYS A 276 18.23 10.63 -61.71
CA LYS A 276 19.58 11.16 -62.00
C LYS A 276 19.68 12.56 -62.62
N LYS A 277 20.19 13.52 -61.83
CA LYS A 277 21.28 14.43 -62.25
C LYS A 277 22.06 14.95 -61.03
N PRO A 278 23.40 14.96 -61.07
CA PRO A 278 24.20 15.43 -59.94
C PRO A 278 24.14 16.95 -59.86
N LYS A 279 23.67 17.49 -58.73
CA LYS A 279 23.71 18.93 -58.47
C LYS A 279 25.11 19.28 -57.98
N VAL A 280 25.90 19.84 -58.91
CA VAL A 280 27.21 20.45 -58.66
C VAL A 280 27.05 21.54 -57.60
N THR A 281 27.78 21.41 -56.49
CA THR A 281 27.94 22.46 -55.49
C THR A 281 28.88 23.53 -56.04
N ILE A 282 28.32 24.64 -56.51
CA ILE A 282 29.08 25.88 -56.68
C ILE A 282 28.86 26.70 -55.41
N ILE A 283 29.93 26.80 -54.62
CA ILE A 283 30.06 27.79 -53.55
C ILE A 283 30.31 29.13 -54.27
N ASP A 284 29.45 30.11 -54.04
CA ASP A 284 29.80 31.51 -54.32
C ASP A 284 29.32 32.40 -53.16
N ASP A 285 30.32 32.91 -52.43
CA ASP A 285 30.20 33.92 -51.39
C ASP A 285 30.04 35.29 -52.04
N THR A 286 28.93 36.02 -51.82
CA THR A 286 28.97 37.50 -51.78
C THR A 286 27.74 38.11 -51.06
N LYS A 287 28.01 38.68 -49.88
CA LYS A 287 27.53 39.94 -49.28
C LYS A 287 26.15 40.57 -49.64
N ASN A 288 25.46 40.89 -48.53
CA ASN A 288 24.77 42.14 -48.16
C ASN A 288 23.43 42.57 -48.81
N SER A 289 22.47 42.74 -47.89
CA SER A 289 21.71 43.97 -47.58
C SER A 289 20.22 44.06 -47.96
N ALA A 290 19.50 44.60 -46.97
CA ALA A 290 18.25 45.37 -47.01
C ALA A 290 16.89 44.65 -47.05
N LYS A 291 16.17 44.82 -45.92
CA LYS A 291 14.74 45.09 -45.71
C LYS A 291 13.84 45.08 -46.96
N THR A 292 12.66 44.45 -46.85
CA THR A 292 11.35 45.13 -46.89
C THR A 292 10.27 44.20 -46.32
N ALA A 293 9.35 44.76 -45.53
CA ALA A 293 8.18 44.11 -44.96
C ALA A 293 7.06 43.98 -46.00
N VAL A 294 6.32 42.86 -45.97
CA VAL A 294 4.93 42.79 -46.44
C VAL A 294 4.16 41.93 -45.46
N GLN A 295 3.31 42.57 -44.66
CA GLN A 295 2.11 41.95 -44.11
C GLN A 295 1.18 41.70 -45.29
N ASP A 296 0.63 40.49 -45.41
CA ASP A 296 -0.75 40.40 -45.87
C ASP A 296 -1.51 39.29 -45.14
N SER A 297 -2.72 39.67 -44.82
CA SER A 297 -3.75 39.01 -44.06
C SER A 297 -4.61 38.13 -44.96
N ALA A 298 -4.98 36.93 -44.50
CA ALA A 298 -6.15 36.24 -45.02
C ALA A 298 -6.84 35.42 -43.92
N LYS A 299 -8.05 35.89 -43.58
CA LYS A 299 -9.12 35.16 -42.90
C LYS A 299 -9.50 33.91 -43.68
N ILE A 300 -9.73 32.79 -43.00
CA ILE A 300 -10.89 31.92 -43.30
C ILE A 300 -11.46 31.42 -41.97
N ASP A 301 -12.75 31.68 -41.83
CA ASP A 301 -13.68 31.27 -40.79
C ASP A 301 -14.56 30.17 -41.42
N THR A 302 -14.68 29.00 -40.79
CA THR A 302 -15.81 28.09 -41.04
C THR A 302 -16.04 27.19 -39.83
N SER A 303 -17.04 27.60 -39.07
CA SER A 303 -17.91 26.82 -38.21
C SER A 303 -18.30 25.45 -38.76
N VAL A 304 -18.24 24.39 -37.95
CA VAL A 304 -19.30 23.38 -37.84
C VAL A 304 -19.42 22.91 -36.39
N VAL A 305 -20.46 23.40 -35.73
CA VAL A 305 -21.10 22.81 -34.55
C VAL A 305 -21.95 21.63 -35.01
N ARG A 306 -21.89 20.50 -34.32
CA ARG A 306 -22.98 19.52 -34.28
C ARG A 306 -23.07 18.86 -32.90
N ASP A 307 -23.93 19.44 -32.08
CA ASP A 307 -24.68 18.71 -31.07
C ASP A 307 -25.67 17.77 -31.77
N THR A 308 -25.80 16.54 -31.24
CA THR A 308 -27.06 15.81 -31.36
C THR A 308 -27.35 15.09 -30.05
N SER A 309 -28.51 15.44 -29.52
CA SER A 309 -29.16 15.01 -28.30
C SER A 309 -29.80 13.62 -28.39
N ALA A 310 -29.64 12.85 -27.31
CA ALA A 310 -30.66 12.12 -26.53
C ALA A 310 -31.57 11.01 -27.14
N VAL A 311 -31.93 10.11 -26.20
CA VAL A 311 -33.05 9.14 -26.16
C VAL A 311 -32.68 7.75 -26.75
N GLN A 312 -32.78 6.60 -26.05
CA GLN A 312 -33.91 6.10 -25.24
C GLN A 312 -33.53 4.92 -24.31
N ASP A 313 -34.19 4.86 -23.16
CA ASP A 313 -34.37 3.71 -22.27
C ASP A 313 -34.88 2.46 -22.98
N SER A 314 -34.45 1.28 -22.52
CA SER A 314 -35.27 0.05 -22.49
C SER A 314 -34.69 -0.96 -21.49
N SER A 315 -35.38 -1.06 -20.35
CA SER A 315 -35.35 -2.19 -19.43
C SER A 315 -35.93 -3.45 -20.07
N ALA A 316 -35.25 -4.59 -19.97
CA ALA A 316 -35.91 -5.91 -19.95
C ALA A 316 -35.02 -6.99 -19.31
N VAL A 317 -35.63 -7.62 -18.32
CA VAL A 317 -35.25 -8.81 -17.55
C VAL A 317 -34.98 -10.02 -18.43
N GLN A 318 -33.96 -10.83 -18.11
CA GLN A 318 -34.06 -12.28 -18.28
C GLN A 318 -33.22 -13.04 -17.25
N ASP A 319 -33.95 -13.65 -16.33
CA ASP A 319 -33.58 -14.69 -15.38
C ASP A 319 -33.34 -16.00 -16.13
N SER A 320 -32.30 -16.76 -15.79
CA SER A 320 -32.15 -18.16 -16.20
C SER A 320 -31.22 -18.89 -15.24
N SER A 321 -31.83 -19.43 -14.20
CA SER A 321 -31.32 -20.50 -13.36
C SER A 321 -31.12 -21.79 -14.17
N ALA A 322 -29.93 -22.39 -14.10
CA ALA A 322 -29.75 -23.81 -14.36
C ALA A 322 -28.73 -24.38 -13.37
N ALA A 323 -29.27 -25.17 -12.43
CA ALA A 323 -28.53 -26.00 -11.50
C ALA A 323 -27.84 -27.16 -12.24
N GLN A 324 -26.61 -27.46 -11.85
CA GLN A 324 -26.04 -28.81 -12.01
C GLN A 324 -25.44 -29.23 -10.67
N ASP A 325 -26.22 -30.07 -9.97
CA ASP A 325 -25.76 -30.99 -8.96
C ASP A 325 -25.09 -32.19 -9.65
N SER A 326 -23.89 -32.55 -9.21
CA SER A 326 -23.45 -33.95 -9.21
C SER A 326 -22.40 -34.15 -8.13
N SER A 327 -22.86 -34.77 -7.05
CA SER A 327 -22.11 -35.32 -5.92
C SER A 327 -21.15 -36.44 -6.33
N SER A 328 -19.97 -36.50 -5.73
CA SER A 328 -19.41 -37.76 -5.21
C SER A 328 -18.40 -37.51 -4.09
N ALA A 329 -18.48 -38.39 -3.09
CA ALA A 329 -18.00 -38.25 -1.73
C ALA A 329 -16.60 -38.85 -1.51
N ALA A 330 -15.92 -38.41 -0.45
CA ALA A 330 -15.30 -39.27 0.57
C ALA A 330 -14.68 -38.41 1.69
N LEU A 331 -15.38 -38.28 2.81
CA LEU A 331 -14.78 -37.95 4.11
C LEU A 331 -15.04 -39.13 5.04
N ASP A 332 -13.96 -39.76 5.47
CA ASP A 332 -13.96 -40.76 6.53
C ASP A 332 -14.36 -40.12 7.86
N SER A 333 -15.28 -40.76 8.57
CA SER A 333 -15.54 -40.48 9.98
C SER A 333 -15.87 -41.80 10.68
N ALA A 334 -15.01 -42.19 11.62
CA ALA A 334 -15.24 -43.31 12.51
C ALA A 334 -15.99 -42.84 13.77
N LYS A 335 -17.25 -43.30 13.87
CA LYS A 335 -18.00 -43.77 15.04
C LYS A 335 -17.62 -43.24 16.44
N ILE A 336 -18.60 -42.65 17.15
CA ILE A 336 -19.17 -43.20 18.40
C ILE A 336 -20.68 -42.91 18.42
N ASP A 337 -21.45 -43.88 18.90
CA ASP A 337 -22.90 -44.01 18.82
C ASP A 337 -23.57 -43.92 20.22
N THR A 338 -24.87 -43.63 20.21
CA THR A 338 -25.93 -43.82 21.24
C THR A 338 -26.01 -42.90 22.47
N SER A 339 -27.03 -42.03 22.56
CA SER A 339 -28.39 -42.39 23.02
C SER A 339 -29.33 -41.17 23.25
N VAL A 340 -30.45 -41.22 22.51
CA VAL A 340 -31.83 -40.76 22.74
C VAL A 340 -32.20 -40.17 24.12
N VAL A 341 -32.81 -38.96 24.14
CA VAL A 341 -34.15 -38.65 24.73
C VAL A 341 -34.71 -37.36 24.07
N GLN A 342 -35.92 -37.46 23.51
CA GLN A 342 -36.81 -36.38 23.06
C GLN A 342 -37.49 -35.69 24.26
N ASP A 343 -37.71 -34.38 24.19
CA ASP A 343 -39.08 -33.83 24.31
C ASP A 343 -39.23 -32.40 23.74
N SER A 344 -39.97 -32.39 22.63
CA SER A 344 -40.91 -31.46 21.99
C SER A 344 -41.33 -30.11 22.62
N ILE A 345 -41.39 -29.09 21.71
CA ILE A 345 -42.51 -28.16 21.36
C ILE A 345 -43.09 -27.29 22.52
N GLY A 346 -43.22 -25.96 22.49
CA GLY A 346 -43.31 -24.94 21.43
C GLY A 346 -44.65 -24.17 21.56
N THR A 347 -44.64 -22.84 21.76
CA THR A 347 -45.65 -21.87 21.25
C THR A 347 -45.27 -20.41 21.56
N ALA A 348 -45.68 -19.50 20.68
CA ALA A 348 -45.20 -18.12 20.50
C ALA A 348 -46.13 -17.04 21.16
N PRO A 349 -46.22 -15.79 20.65
CA PRO A 349 -45.62 -14.59 21.21
C PRO A 349 -46.65 -13.56 21.76
N GLY A 350 -46.22 -12.55 22.53
CA GLY A 350 -47.16 -11.52 23.00
C GLY A 350 -46.53 -10.24 23.56
N ASN A 351 -46.60 -9.19 22.75
CA ASN A 351 -46.83 -7.77 23.08
C ASN A 351 -45.87 -6.98 24.00
N ALA A 352 -45.27 -5.96 23.37
CA ALA A 352 -44.72 -4.77 24.00
C ALA A 352 -45.81 -3.91 24.68
N PRO A 353 -45.40 -3.01 25.59
CA PRO A 353 -45.84 -1.63 25.45
C PRO A 353 -44.69 -0.60 25.58
N LYS A 354 -44.78 0.42 24.73
CA LYS A 354 -44.18 1.75 24.89
C LYS A 354 -44.61 2.35 26.24
N ASN A 355 -43.71 3.07 26.91
CA ASN A 355 -44.01 4.38 27.51
C ASN A 355 -42.73 5.11 27.93
N THR A 356 -42.51 6.27 27.30
CA THR A 356 -41.64 7.36 27.77
C THR A 356 -42.38 8.12 28.90
N PRO A 357 -41.66 8.71 29.86
CA PRO A 357 -41.83 10.16 30.03
C PRO A 357 -40.55 10.93 30.42
N VAL A 358 -40.47 12.16 29.93
CA VAL A 358 -39.69 13.34 30.38
C VAL A 358 -40.73 14.50 30.30
N PRO A 359 -40.82 15.52 31.21
CA PRO A 359 -39.70 16.36 31.66
C PRO A 359 -39.76 16.98 33.09
N GLN A 360 -38.72 17.79 33.38
CA GLN A 360 -38.59 18.85 34.42
C GLN A 360 -38.27 18.40 35.85
N ASP A 361 -37.34 19.00 36.62
CA ASP A 361 -36.85 20.38 36.70
C ASP A 361 -35.40 20.46 37.26
N THR A 362 -34.71 21.57 36.95
CA THR A 362 -33.55 22.09 37.73
C THR A 362 -34.09 22.94 38.88
N PRO A 363 -33.41 23.11 40.05
CA PRO A 363 -32.52 24.29 40.14
C PRO A 363 -31.35 24.24 41.17
N LYS A 364 -30.46 25.22 40.98
CA LYS A 364 -29.62 25.98 41.95
C LYS A 364 -28.11 25.72 42.02
N LYS A 365 -27.43 26.51 41.19
CA LYS A 365 -26.36 27.46 41.52
C LYS A 365 -26.24 27.79 43.03
N ASN A 366 -25.06 27.55 43.60
CA ASN A 366 -24.58 28.29 44.77
C ASN A 366 -23.15 28.79 44.50
N VAL A 367 -22.90 30.03 44.89
CA VAL A 367 -21.71 30.85 44.62
C VAL A 367 -20.94 31.00 45.93
N ASP A 368 -19.67 30.56 45.93
CA ASP A 368 -18.45 31.13 46.59
C ASP A 368 -18.45 31.50 48.10
N PRO A 369 -17.30 31.83 48.77
CA PRO A 369 -15.92 32.07 48.27
C PRO A 369 -14.73 31.53 49.12
N ALA A 370 -13.53 31.82 48.60
CA ALA A 370 -12.22 32.06 49.27
C ALA A 370 -11.32 30.83 49.58
N ASN A 371 -10.21 30.59 48.87
CA ASN A 371 -8.95 31.35 48.75
C ASN A 371 -8.04 31.22 49.98
N VAL A 372 -7.06 30.30 49.94
CA VAL A 372 -5.70 30.53 50.49
C VAL A 372 -4.68 29.88 49.54
N LYS A 373 -4.02 30.72 48.74
CA LYS A 373 -2.69 30.46 48.19
C LYS A 373 -1.66 30.61 49.32
N SER A 374 -0.72 29.68 49.41
CA SER A 374 0.60 29.92 50.02
C SER A 374 1.66 29.56 48.98
N LYS A 375 2.52 30.53 48.71
CA LYS A 375 3.79 30.44 47.97
C LYS A 375 4.89 30.73 49.00
N GLY A 376 5.96 29.92 48.99
CA GLY A 376 7.34 30.28 49.34
C GLY A 376 7.64 30.64 50.80
N ASP A 377 8.42 29.80 51.49
CA ASP A 377 9.89 29.85 51.48
C ASP A 377 10.47 28.44 51.54
#